data_AF-A0A7Y0S1Z6-F1
#
_entry.id   AF-A0A7Y0S1Z6-F1
#
_cell.length_a   1.000
_cell.length_b   1.000
_cell.length_c   1.000
_cell.angle_alpha   90.00
_cell.angle_beta   90.00
_cell.angle_gamma   90.00
#
_symmetry.space_group_name_H-M   'P 1'
#
loop_
_entity.id
_entity.type
_entity.pdbx_description
1 polymer ?
#
loop_
_entity_poly.entity_id
_entity_poly.type
_entity_poly.pdbx_seq_one_letter_code
_entity_poly.pdbx_strand_id
1 'polypeptide(L)'
;KTFKSALKSKPLVVSPEEQVTIDGYTVPAYPTFTVKTPLLRVNGFEVTEKGKDESVTFYLMNDEGKEEKITKPVLKKLKVGSAVRPVVEGDFLLGRKDTSMKFALDVLDEGDTQPFFVFGHDIAKGGVLLNTRADHLLDARPLFKAGHIEVAEVEGMSFP
;
A
#
# COMPACT_ATOMS: atom_id res chain seq x y z
N LYS A 1 1.79 14.23 20.55
CA LYS A 1 2.95 14.74 19.76
C LYS A 1 2.54 16.08 19.15
N THR A 2 3.41 17.08 19.11
CA THR A 2 3.12 18.32 18.35
C THR A 2 3.44 18.11 16.87
N PHE A 3 2.82 18.86 15.96
CA PHE A 3 3.11 18.77 14.52
C PHE A 3 4.61 18.94 14.21
N LYS A 4 5.26 19.94 14.82
CA LYS A 4 6.71 20.16 14.70
C LYS A 4 7.54 18.95 15.14
N SER A 5 7.11 18.23 16.19
CA SER A 5 7.79 17.01 16.63
C SER A 5 7.58 15.84 15.67
N ALA A 6 6.39 15.74 15.05
CA ALA A 6 6.08 14.69 14.08
C ALA A 6 6.94 14.83 12.82
N LEU A 7 7.12 16.05 12.31
CA LEU A 7 7.99 16.30 11.14
C LEU A 7 9.45 15.88 11.38
N LYS A 8 9.98 16.11 12.59
CA LYS A 8 11.34 15.68 12.95
C LYS A 8 11.51 14.16 12.95
N SER A 9 10.43 13.42 13.17
CA SER A 9 10.45 11.95 13.16
C SER A 9 10.34 11.33 11.76
N LYS A 10 10.43 12.13 10.69
CA LYS A 10 10.34 11.69 9.28
C LYS A 10 9.09 10.83 9.04
N PRO A 11 7.90 11.42 9.17
CA PRO A 11 6.65 10.70 8.96
C PRO A 11 6.52 10.28 7.50
N LEU A 12 5.74 9.24 7.24
CA LEU A 12 5.29 8.92 5.89
C LEU A 12 4.19 9.92 5.51
N VAL A 13 4.36 10.61 4.37
CA VAL A 13 3.32 11.50 3.83
C VAL A 13 2.61 10.75 2.72
N VAL A 14 1.30 10.63 2.82
CA VAL A 14 0.44 9.90 1.87
C VAL A 14 -0.75 10.75 1.44
N SER A 15 -1.32 10.44 0.29
CA SER A 15 -2.62 10.92 -0.17
C SER A 15 -3.77 10.01 0.28
N PRO A 16 -5.04 10.43 0.07
CA PRO A 16 -6.19 9.57 0.33
C PRO A 16 -6.18 8.28 -0.50
N GLU A 17 -5.62 8.35 -1.71
CA GLU A 17 -5.47 7.22 -2.62
C GLU A 17 -3.99 7.05 -2.97
N GLU A 18 -3.48 5.83 -2.79
CA GLU A 18 -2.11 5.45 -3.10
C GLU A 18 -2.09 4.08 -3.77
N GLN A 19 -0.95 3.73 -4.35
CA GLN A 19 -0.61 2.36 -4.72
C GLN A 19 0.64 1.93 -3.98
N VAL A 20 0.69 0.66 -3.56
CA VAL A 20 1.88 0.07 -2.96
C VAL A 20 2.21 -1.25 -3.62
N THR A 21 3.51 -1.48 -3.82
CA THR A 21 4.01 -2.77 -4.28
C THR A 21 4.56 -3.55 -3.10
N ILE A 22 4.02 -4.76 -2.88
CA ILE A 22 4.37 -5.68 -1.80
C ILE A 22 4.92 -6.95 -2.43
N ASP A 23 6.19 -7.26 -2.24
CA ASP A 23 6.87 -8.43 -2.82
C ASP A 23 6.67 -8.57 -4.35
N GLY A 24 6.55 -7.44 -5.05
CA GLY A 24 6.31 -7.39 -6.49
C GLY A 24 4.83 -7.30 -6.91
N TYR A 25 3.87 -7.38 -5.98
CA TYR A 25 2.44 -7.27 -6.28
C TYR A 25 1.92 -5.88 -5.93
N THR A 26 1.28 -5.21 -6.88
CA THR A 26 0.75 -3.86 -6.68
C THR A 26 -0.72 -3.91 -6.25
N VAL A 27 -1.04 -3.24 -5.15
CA VAL A 27 -2.43 -3.10 -4.65
C VAL A 27 -2.76 -1.64 -4.34
N PRO A 28 -4.04 -1.24 -4.44
CA PRO A 28 -4.49 0.04 -3.89
C PRO A 28 -4.19 0.12 -2.40
N ALA A 29 -3.89 1.32 -1.92
CA ALA A 29 -3.60 1.54 -0.51
C ALA A 29 -4.30 2.78 0.04
N TYR A 30 -4.86 2.66 1.25
CA TYR A 30 -5.66 3.70 1.86
C TYR A 30 -5.21 3.99 3.30
N PRO A 31 -5.13 5.26 3.71
CA PRO A 31 -4.86 5.62 5.09
C PRO A 31 -6.07 5.38 5.98
N THR A 32 -5.84 4.94 7.22
CA THR A 32 -6.88 4.88 8.24
C THR A 32 -6.38 5.39 9.59
N PHE A 33 -7.32 5.88 10.38
CA PHE A 33 -7.09 6.26 11.78
C PHE A 33 -7.62 5.23 12.78
N THR A 34 -8.19 4.12 12.29
CA THR A 34 -8.87 3.13 13.12
C THR A 34 -7.99 1.95 13.52
N VAL A 35 -6.91 1.66 12.77
CA VAL A 35 -6.02 0.53 13.03
C VAL A 35 -4.58 0.98 13.28
N LYS A 36 -3.93 0.35 14.26
CA LYS A 36 -2.52 0.62 14.59
C LYS A 36 -1.57 -0.09 13.64
N THR A 37 -1.74 -1.39 13.48
CA THR A 37 -0.88 -2.22 12.63
C THR A 37 -1.29 -2.06 11.16
N PRO A 38 -0.35 -1.96 10.20
CA PRO A 38 -0.67 -2.00 8.78
C PRO A 38 -1.34 -3.31 8.40
N LEU A 39 -2.32 -3.26 7.51
CA LEU A 39 -3.14 -4.40 7.13
C LEU A 39 -3.14 -4.59 5.62
N LEU A 40 -2.96 -5.83 5.17
CA LEU A 40 -3.33 -6.24 3.83
C LEU A 40 -4.64 -7.01 3.91
N ARG A 41 -5.68 -6.49 3.25
CA ARG A 41 -6.97 -7.17 3.13
C ARG A 41 -6.99 -7.99 1.87
N VAL A 42 -7.34 -9.26 2.00
CA VAL A 42 -7.36 -10.25 0.90
C VAL A 42 -8.69 -10.98 0.87
N ASN A 43 -9.02 -11.60 -0.27
CA ASN A 43 -10.26 -12.36 -0.43
C ASN A 43 -10.40 -13.50 0.60
N GLY A 44 -9.26 -14.06 0.98
CA GLY A 44 -9.18 -15.09 2.01
C GLY A 44 -7.73 -15.50 2.22
N PHE A 45 -7.49 -16.14 3.35
CA PHE A 45 -6.21 -16.75 3.64
C PHE A 45 -6.39 -18.04 4.44
N GLU A 46 -5.45 -18.95 4.28
CA GLU A 46 -5.40 -20.21 5.02
C GLU A 46 -4.11 -20.27 5.84
N VAL A 47 -4.23 -20.58 7.13
CA VAL A 47 -3.07 -20.80 8.00
C VAL A 47 -2.80 -22.29 8.08
N THR A 48 -1.62 -22.70 7.66
CA THR A 48 -1.14 -24.08 7.64
C THR A 48 -0.10 -24.31 8.75
N GLU A 49 0.01 -25.57 9.18
CA GLU A 49 0.92 -26.00 10.25
C GLU A 49 0.61 -25.39 11.63
N LYS A 50 1.47 -25.62 12.63
CA LYS A 50 1.33 -25.09 13.99
C LYS A 50 2.69 -24.77 14.61
N GLY A 51 2.74 -23.73 15.44
CA GLY A 51 3.93 -23.41 16.23
C GLY A 51 4.92 -22.54 15.45
N LYS A 52 6.18 -22.97 15.37
CA LYS A 52 7.26 -22.17 14.76
C LYS A 52 7.29 -22.23 13.23
N ASP A 53 6.70 -23.27 12.66
CA ASP A 53 6.67 -23.51 11.21
C ASP A 53 5.35 -23.03 10.57
N GLU A 54 4.50 -22.37 11.38
CA GLU A 54 3.22 -21.87 10.93
C GLU A 54 3.38 -20.89 9.76
N SER A 55 2.58 -21.13 8.72
CA SER A 55 2.60 -20.35 7.49
C SER A 55 1.18 -19.93 7.11
N VAL A 56 1.07 -18.84 6.38
CA VAL A 56 -0.20 -18.34 5.85
C VAL A 56 -0.11 -18.23 4.34
N THR A 57 -1.15 -18.70 3.68
CA THR A 57 -1.30 -18.70 2.24
C THR A 57 -2.46 -17.79 1.85
N PHE A 58 -2.24 -16.92 0.87
CA PHE A 58 -3.24 -16.01 0.30
C PHE A 58 -2.95 -15.79 -1.18
N TYR A 59 -3.82 -15.04 -1.86
CA TYR A 59 -3.72 -14.78 -3.30
C TYR A 59 -3.71 -13.28 -3.57
N LEU A 60 -2.85 -12.87 -4.50
CA LEU A 60 -2.84 -11.52 -5.06
C LEU A 60 -2.79 -11.60 -6.58
N MET A 61 -3.28 -10.55 -7.23
CA MET A 61 -3.21 -10.41 -8.68
C MET A 61 -1.83 -9.89 -9.08
N ASN A 62 -1.20 -10.52 -10.07
CA ASN A 62 0.02 -10.03 -10.68
C ASN A 62 -0.28 -8.94 -11.75
N ASP A 63 0.77 -8.34 -12.31
CA ASP A 63 0.65 -7.28 -13.32
C ASP A 63 -0.01 -7.75 -14.64
N GLU A 64 -0.11 -9.07 -14.87
CA GLU A 64 -0.80 -9.67 -16.02
C GLU A 64 -2.29 -9.95 -15.74
N GLY A 65 -2.78 -9.62 -14.54
CA GLY A 65 -4.17 -9.85 -14.14
C GLY A 65 -4.46 -11.28 -13.66
N LYS A 66 -3.43 -12.09 -13.40
CA LYS A 66 -3.56 -13.47 -12.95
C LYS A 66 -3.40 -13.55 -11.43
N GLU A 67 -4.28 -14.30 -10.76
CA GLU A 67 -4.11 -14.61 -9.34
C GLU A 67 -2.93 -15.56 -9.13
N GLU A 68 -2.03 -15.18 -8.23
CA GLU A 68 -0.89 -15.97 -7.81
C GLU A 68 -0.96 -16.29 -6.32
N LYS A 69 -0.52 -17.51 -5.99
CA LYS A 69 -0.49 -18.04 -4.62
C LYS A 69 0.76 -17.54 -3.91
N ILE A 70 0.57 -16.90 -2.76
CA ILE A 70 1.64 -16.39 -1.90
C ILE A 70 1.59 -17.13 -0.57
N THR A 71 2.72 -17.68 -0.15
CA THR A 71 2.87 -18.34 1.17
C THR A 71 3.97 -17.65 1.96
N LYS A 72 3.66 -17.23 3.20
CA LYS A 72 4.60 -16.55 4.09
C LYS A 72 4.61 -17.17 5.49
N PRO A 73 5.76 -17.18 6.20
CA PRO A 73 5.81 -17.61 7.59
C PRO A 73 5.05 -16.63 8.49
N VAL A 74 4.29 -17.16 9.45
CA VAL A 74 3.56 -16.37 10.44
C VAL A 74 4.52 -16.00 11.58
N LEU A 75 4.75 -14.71 11.75
CA LEU A 75 5.65 -14.19 12.79
C LEU A 75 4.95 -14.09 14.16
N LYS A 76 3.65 -13.77 14.15
CA LYS A 76 2.77 -13.72 15.32
C LYS A 76 1.32 -13.63 14.88
N LYS A 77 0.39 -13.82 15.82
CA LYS A 77 -1.04 -13.60 15.59
C LYS A 77 -1.54 -12.44 16.44
N LEU A 78 -2.35 -11.56 15.84
CA LEU A 78 -3.07 -10.52 16.55
C LEU A 78 -4.52 -10.96 16.74
N LYS A 79 -5.05 -10.82 17.96
CA LYS A 79 -6.47 -11.04 18.24
C LYS A 79 -7.18 -9.71 18.30
N VAL A 80 -8.16 -9.50 17.43
CA VAL A 80 -8.95 -8.26 17.33
C VAL A 80 -10.42 -8.64 17.37
N GLY A 81 -11.06 -8.46 18.53
CA GLY A 81 -12.40 -9.01 18.77
C GLY A 81 -12.38 -10.54 18.67
N SER A 82 -13.22 -11.09 17.78
CA SER A 82 -13.26 -12.50 17.44
C SER A 82 -12.27 -12.90 16.34
N ALA A 83 -11.74 -11.95 15.58
CA ALA A 83 -10.85 -12.21 14.46
C ALA A 83 -9.40 -12.47 14.91
N VAL A 84 -8.73 -13.37 14.19
CA VAL A 84 -7.31 -13.68 14.37
C VAL A 84 -6.58 -13.32 13.08
N ARG A 85 -5.67 -12.36 13.17
CA ARG A 85 -4.91 -11.82 12.04
C ARG A 85 -3.46 -12.31 12.10
N PRO A 86 -3.00 -13.15 11.16
CA PRO A 86 -1.60 -13.52 11.09
C PRO A 86 -0.77 -12.31 10.63
N VAL A 87 0.37 -12.12 11.27
CA VAL A 87 1.34 -11.06 10.93
C VAL A 87 2.50 -11.70 10.20
N VAL A 88 2.79 -11.17 9.02
CA VAL A 88 3.89 -11.60 8.16
C VAL A 88 4.82 -10.41 7.90
N GLU A 89 5.93 -10.67 7.21
CA GLU A 89 6.85 -9.65 6.72
C GLU A 89 6.89 -9.68 5.20
N GLY A 90 7.08 -8.52 4.60
CA GLY A 90 7.23 -8.37 3.15
C GLY A 90 8.02 -7.13 2.80
N ASP A 91 8.47 -7.09 1.56
CA ASP A 91 9.26 -5.99 1.01
C ASP A 91 8.34 -5.03 0.27
N PHE A 92 8.42 -3.74 0.65
CA PHE A 92 7.57 -2.69 0.14
C PHE A 92 8.40 -1.69 -0.65
N LEU A 93 7.87 -1.26 -1.80
CA LEU A 93 8.32 -0.06 -2.48
C LEU A 93 7.38 1.08 -2.14
N LEU A 94 7.83 2.02 -1.29
CA LEU A 94 7.08 3.22 -0.92
C LEU A 94 7.79 4.45 -1.49
N GLY A 95 7.23 5.06 -2.54
CA GLY A 95 7.94 6.10 -3.28
C GLY A 95 9.12 5.52 -4.05
N ARG A 96 10.32 5.99 -3.72
CA ARG A 96 11.59 5.49 -4.31
C ARG A 96 12.42 4.71 -3.30
N LYS A 97 11.77 4.12 -2.30
CA LYS A 97 12.45 3.49 -1.18
C LYS A 97 11.92 2.09 -0.94
N ASP A 98 12.83 1.13 -1.03
CA ASP A 98 12.61 -0.24 -0.56
C ASP A 98 12.64 -0.29 0.97
N THR A 99 11.64 -0.92 1.56
CA THR A 99 11.57 -1.11 3.00
C THR A 99 10.94 -2.46 3.31
N SER A 100 11.60 -3.26 4.14
CA SER A 100 10.98 -4.46 4.69
C SER A 100 10.16 -4.07 5.93
N MET A 101 8.93 -4.56 6.03
CA MET A 101 8.09 -4.30 7.20
C MET A 101 7.07 -5.41 7.46
N LYS A 102 6.55 -5.40 8.69
CA LYS A 102 5.52 -6.34 9.14
C LYS A 102 4.14 -5.77 8.91
N PHE A 103 3.23 -6.61 8.43
CA PHE A 103 1.83 -6.29 8.24
C PHE A 103 0.95 -7.47 8.63
N ALA A 104 -0.29 -7.18 8.99
CA ALA A 104 -1.28 -8.19 9.33
C ALA A 104 -2.14 -8.51 8.10
N LEU A 105 -2.55 -9.77 7.95
CA LEU A 105 -3.59 -10.16 6.99
C LEU A 105 -4.97 -10.07 7.64
N ASP A 106 -5.95 -9.62 6.88
CA ASP A 106 -7.36 -9.64 7.24
C ASP A 106 -8.18 -10.01 5.99
N VAL A 107 -9.42 -10.43 6.20
CA VAL A 107 -10.34 -10.72 5.09
C VAL A 107 -11.04 -9.42 4.69
N LEU A 108 -11.35 -9.27 3.40
CA LEU A 108 -12.17 -8.18 2.88
C LEU A 108 -13.54 -8.13 3.58
N ASP A 109 -14.07 -6.92 3.80
CA ASP A 109 -15.42 -6.71 4.33
C ASP A 109 -16.46 -6.75 3.19
N GLU A 110 -17.75 -6.82 3.53
CA GLU A 110 -18.83 -6.78 2.55
C GLU A 110 -18.80 -5.45 1.75
N GLY A 111 -18.67 -5.54 0.43
CA GLY A 111 -18.61 -4.39 -0.48
C GLY A 111 -17.22 -4.06 -1.00
N ASP A 112 -16.17 -4.62 -0.40
CA ASP A 112 -14.81 -4.56 -0.94
C ASP A 112 -14.70 -5.43 -2.20
N THR A 113 -14.13 -4.91 -3.29
CA THR A 113 -14.11 -5.58 -4.60
C THR A 113 -12.78 -6.22 -4.99
N GLN A 114 -11.70 -5.83 -4.32
CA GLN A 114 -10.33 -6.30 -4.60
C GLN A 114 -9.47 -6.23 -3.35
N PRO A 115 -8.36 -7.00 -3.27
CA PRO A 115 -7.37 -6.83 -2.22
C PRO A 115 -6.82 -5.40 -2.15
N PHE A 116 -6.62 -4.88 -0.94
CA PHE A 116 -6.03 -3.56 -0.74
C PHE A 116 -5.24 -3.48 0.56
N PHE A 117 -4.32 -2.53 0.60
CA PHE A 117 -3.50 -2.25 1.76
C PHE A 117 -4.05 -1.07 2.57
N VAL A 118 -3.87 -1.13 3.88
CA VAL A 118 -4.32 -0.12 4.83
C VAL A 118 -3.12 0.39 5.61
N PHE A 119 -2.85 1.69 5.48
CA PHE A 119 -1.80 2.36 6.24
C PHE A 119 -2.27 2.55 7.69
N GLY A 120 -1.90 1.60 8.55
CA GLY A 120 -2.03 1.74 9.99
C GLY A 120 -1.00 2.71 10.57
N HIS A 121 -1.25 3.16 11.80
CA HIS A 121 -0.40 4.14 12.50
C HIS A 121 1.09 3.74 12.60
N ASP A 122 1.37 2.44 12.70
CA ASP A 122 2.71 1.90 12.95
C ASP A 122 3.54 1.67 11.66
N ILE A 123 3.02 2.06 10.48
CA ILE A 123 3.75 1.87 9.22
C ILE A 123 5.09 2.61 9.16
N ALA A 124 5.19 3.74 9.85
CA ALA A 124 6.40 4.53 9.93
C ALA A 124 6.64 4.98 11.37
N LYS A 125 7.90 5.02 11.79
CA LYS A 125 8.29 5.49 13.15
C LYS A 125 7.77 6.91 13.43
N GLY A 126 7.70 7.74 12.41
CA GLY A 126 7.16 9.09 12.49
C GLY A 126 5.63 9.20 12.47
N GLY A 127 4.93 8.08 12.24
CA GLY A 127 3.51 8.04 11.92
C GLY A 127 3.23 8.42 10.47
N VAL A 128 1.94 8.64 10.17
CA VAL A 128 1.44 9.01 8.84
C VAL A 128 0.90 10.45 8.88
N LEU A 129 1.22 11.24 7.85
CA LEU A 129 0.58 12.52 7.56
C LEU A 129 -0.22 12.39 6.27
N LEU A 130 -1.47 12.82 6.31
CA LEU A 130 -2.38 12.79 5.16
C LEU A 130 -2.38 14.14 4.46
N ASN A 131 -2.04 14.16 3.17
CA ASN A 131 -2.20 15.32 2.29
C ASN A 131 -3.42 15.12 1.40
N THR A 132 -4.53 15.77 1.74
CA THR A 132 -5.80 15.66 0.99
C THR A 132 -5.87 16.54 -0.27
N ARG A 133 -4.78 17.22 -0.64
CA ARG A 133 -4.70 18.06 -1.85
C ARG A 133 -3.81 17.46 -2.94
N ALA A 134 -3.42 16.20 -2.78
CA ALA A 134 -2.64 15.45 -3.72
C ALA A 134 -3.15 14.01 -3.74
N ASP A 135 -2.87 13.32 -4.83
CA ASP A 135 -3.14 11.91 -5.04
C ASP A 135 -1.83 11.24 -5.48
N HIS A 136 -1.70 9.93 -5.23
CA HIS A 136 -0.59 9.12 -5.74
C HIS A 136 0.81 9.66 -5.36
N LEU A 137 1.03 10.00 -4.07
CA LEU A 137 2.32 10.54 -3.61
C LEU A 137 3.41 9.47 -3.53
N LEU A 138 3.05 8.21 -3.33
CA LEU A 138 3.98 7.08 -3.21
C LEU A 138 4.30 6.40 -4.55
N ASP A 139 3.57 6.71 -5.61
CA ASP A 139 3.81 6.25 -6.98
C ASP A 139 3.98 7.42 -7.97
N ALA A 140 4.23 8.64 -7.45
CA ALA A 140 4.29 9.88 -8.21
C ALA A 140 5.20 9.78 -9.44
N ARG A 141 4.56 9.64 -10.61
CA ARG A 141 5.18 9.73 -11.93
C ARG A 141 5.61 11.18 -12.17
N PRO A 142 6.69 11.43 -12.95
CA PRO A 142 7.04 12.79 -13.32
C PRO A 142 5.83 13.47 -13.96
N LEU A 143 5.48 14.65 -13.44
CA LEU A 143 4.54 15.53 -14.14
C LEU A 143 5.17 15.83 -15.48
N PHE A 144 4.67 15.21 -16.55
CA PHE A 144 4.83 15.78 -17.87
C PHE A 144 4.06 17.10 -17.80
N LYS A 145 4.75 18.18 -17.46
CA LYS A 145 4.32 19.49 -17.94
C LYS A 145 4.32 19.31 -19.44
N ALA A 146 3.14 19.28 -20.05
CA ALA A 146 3.03 19.59 -21.47
C ALA A 146 3.77 20.92 -21.60
N GLY A 147 5.03 20.85 -22.06
CA GLY A 147 5.79 22.03 -22.39
C GLY A 147 4.90 22.83 -23.32
N HIS A 148 4.90 24.14 -23.13
CA HIS A 148 4.25 25.10 -24.03
C HIS A 148 4.18 24.51 -25.43
N ILE A 149 2.98 24.28 -25.95
CA ILE A 149 2.81 24.02 -27.38
C ILE A 149 3.19 25.35 -28.02
N GLU A 150 4.48 25.55 -28.27
CA GLU A 150 4.92 26.48 -29.29
C GLU A 150 4.39 25.88 -30.58
N VAL A 151 3.25 26.42 -31.02
CA VAL A 151 2.77 26.24 -32.38
C VAL A 151 3.87 26.83 -33.24
N ALA A 152 4.80 26.00 -33.69
CA ALA A 152 5.72 26.39 -34.74
C ALA A 152 4.85 26.56 -35.99
N GLU A 153 4.65 27.81 -36.38
CA GLU A 153 4.12 28.18 -37.69
C GLU A 153 5.11 27.63 -38.73
N VAL A 154 4.84 26.43 -39.23
CA VAL A 154 5.53 25.90 -40.40
C VAL A 154 4.89 26.59 -41.59
N GLU A 155 5.67 27.42 -42.27
CA GLU A 155 5.29 28.23 -43.44
C GLU A 155 4.26 27.52 -44.34
N GLY A 156 3.00 27.98 -44.27
CA GLY A 156 2.05 27.85 -45.37
C GLY A 156 0.94 26.78 -45.28
N MET A 157 0.60 26.22 -44.12
CA MET A 157 -0.58 25.34 -44.01
C MET A 157 -1.66 25.87 -43.07
N SER A 158 -2.84 26.18 -43.63
CA SER A 158 -4.07 26.46 -42.90
C SER A 158 -4.86 25.17 -42.74
N PHE A 159 -5.32 24.87 -41.52
CA PHE A 159 -6.28 23.80 -41.24
C PHE A 159 -7.65 24.44 -40.94
N PRO A 160 -8.77 23.87 -41.46
CA PRO A 160 -10.12 24.39 -41.24
C PRO A 160 -10.59 24.25 -39.79
#